data_AF-A0A6I4W6Y0-F1
#
_entry.id   AF-A0A6I4W6Y0-F1
#
_cell.length_a   1.000
_cell.length_b   1.000
_cell.length_c   1.000
_cell.angle_alpha   90.00
_cell.angle_beta   90.00
_cell.angle_gamma   90.00
#
_symmetry.space_group_name_H-M   'P 1'
#
loop_
_entity.id
_entity.type
_entity.pdbx_description
1 polymer ?
#
loop_
_entity_poly.entity_id
_entity_poly.type
_entity_poly.pdbx_seq_one_letter_code
_entity_poly.pdbx_strand_id
1 'polypeptide(L)'
;MPFAALPGGAGDAWAACRAALADGAPGTLDPAPVNRVATFHLLRRRERLTRRRGTRTLGFAAALAALEACAYDDVLLGRVRTATLEFQLVLSPDAAEIVACFGVARAAREDL
;
A
#
# COMPACT_ATOMS: atom_id res chain seq x y z
N MET A 1 13.83 4.34 -7.08
CA MET A 1 13.66 4.46 -5.62
C MET A 1 13.51 3.04 -5.05
N PRO A 2 14.45 2.55 -4.23
CA PRO A 2 14.34 1.23 -3.61
C PRO A 2 13.48 1.31 -2.35
N PHE A 3 12.17 1.09 -2.48
CA PHE A 3 11.25 1.04 -1.35
C PHE A 3 11.69 0.08 -0.24
N ALA A 4 12.41 -0.99 -0.60
CA ALA A 4 12.81 -2.06 0.32
C ALA A 4 13.70 -1.60 1.49
N ALA A 5 14.43 -0.49 1.32
CA ALA A 5 15.33 0.05 2.33
C ALA A 5 14.66 1.09 3.25
N LEU A 6 13.40 1.47 2.97
CA LEU A 6 12.73 2.52 3.74
C LEU A 6 12.36 2.02 5.14
N PRO A 7 12.60 2.81 6.19
CA PRO A 7 12.11 2.54 7.53
C PRO A 7 10.57 2.65 7.57
N GLY A 8 9.97 2.16 8.65
CA GLY A 8 8.53 2.12 8.80
C GLY A 8 7.90 0.87 8.16
N GLY A 9 6.57 0.86 8.10
CA GLY A 9 5.78 -0.30 7.72
C GLY A 9 5.86 -1.42 8.76
N ALA A 10 4.94 -1.46 9.71
CA ALA A 10 4.82 -2.61 10.60
C ALA A 10 3.82 -3.64 10.02
N GLY A 11 4.05 -4.92 10.31
CA GLY A 11 3.11 -6.00 10.05
C GLY A 11 3.31 -6.77 8.74
N ASP A 12 2.52 -7.83 8.60
CA ASP A 12 2.70 -8.88 7.58
C ASP A 12 2.63 -8.35 6.14
N ALA A 13 1.84 -7.30 5.90
CA ALA A 13 1.73 -6.69 4.58
C ALA A 13 3.05 -6.05 4.12
N TRP A 14 3.73 -5.33 5.00
CA TRP A 14 5.02 -4.74 4.65
C TRP A 14 6.12 -5.78 4.54
N ALA A 15 6.12 -6.80 5.41
CA ALA A 15 7.05 -7.92 5.31
C ALA A 15 6.93 -8.62 3.94
N ALA A 16 5.70 -8.93 3.51
CA ALA A 16 5.45 -9.54 2.20
C ALA A 16 5.81 -8.60 1.03
N CYS A 17 5.50 -7.30 1.14
CA CYS A 17 5.87 -6.31 0.12
C CYS A 17 7.39 -6.16 -0.02
N ARG A 18 8.13 -6.14 1.09
CA ARG A 18 9.60 -6.07 1.08
C ARG A 18 10.22 -7.31 0.48
N ALA A 19 9.71 -8.50 0.81
CA ALA A 19 10.15 -9.74 0.19
C ALA A 19 9.94 -9.69 -1.33
N ALA A 20 8.75 -9.27 -1.79
CA ALA A 20 8.47 -9.10 -3.21
C ALA A 20 9.44 -8.13 -3.90
N LEU A 21 9.76 -7.00 -3.27
CA LEU A 21 10.75 -6.05 -3.79
C LEU A 21 12.16 -6.65 -3.86
N ALA A 22 12.57 -7.43 -2.85
CA ALA A 22 13.85 -8.14 -2.84
C ALA A 22 13.93 -9.18 -3.96
N ASP A 23 12.80 -9.80 -4.30
CA ASP A 23 12.66 -10.74 -5.43
C ASP A 23 12.53 -10.04 -6.79
N GLY A 24 12.66 -8.71 -6.84
CA GLY A 24 12.65 -7.92 -8.07
C GLY A 24 11.26 -7.51 -8.57
N ALA A 25 10.22 -7.61 -7.74
CA ALA A 25 8.89 -7.14 -8.11
C ALA A 25 8.91 -5.63 -8.45
N PRO A 26 8.28 -5.21 -9.56
CA PRO A 26 8.29 -3.81 -9.96
C PRO A 26 7.51 -2.95 -8.96
N GLY A 27 8.14 -1.86 -8.57
CA GLY A 27 7.53 -0.82 -7.74
C GLY A 27 7.43 0.51 -8.50
N THR A 28 6.31 1.21 -8.33
CA THR A 28 6.08 2.55 -8.90
C THR A 28 5.66 3.52 -7.81
N LEU A 29 6.14 4.76 -7.88
CA LEU A 29 5.72 5.87 -7.02
C LEU A 29 4.93 6.86 -7.86
N ASP A 30 3.76 7.27 -7.38
CA ASP A 30 3.02 8.36 -8.01
C ASP A 30 3.82 9.68 -7.81
N PRO A 31 3.89 10.57 -8.80
CA PRO A 31 4.88 11.65 -8.84
C PRO A 31 4.58 12.83 -7.90
N ALA A 32 3.36 12.91 -7.36
CA ALA A 32 2.90 14.04 -6.56
C ALA A 32 2.29 13.57 -5.24
N PRO A 33 2.59 14.25 -4.12
CA PRO A 33 1.89 14.03 -2.86
C PRO A 33 0.40 14.33 -3.02
N VAL A 34 -0.41 13.63 -2.22
CA VAL A 34 -1.85 13.78 -2.16
C VAL A 34 -2.29 13.97 -0.72
N ASN A 35 -3.40 14.68 -0.54
CA ASN A 35 -3.93 14.93 0.79
C ASN A 35 -4.22 13.62 1.55
N ARG A 36 -3.68 13.52 2.76
CA ARG A 36 -3.80 12.35 3.63
C ARG A 36 -5.26 12.03 3.97
N VAL A 37 -6.06 13.04 4.32
CA VAL A 37 -7.46 12.86 4.75
C VAL A 37 -8.30 12.33 3.58
N ALA A 38 -8.16 12.92 2.40
CA ALA A 38 -8.82 12.45 1.19
C ALA A 38 -8.41 11.00 0.85
N THR A 39 -7.12 10.70 0.98
CA THR A 39 -6.56 9.35 0.77
C THR A 39 -7.14 8.34 1.77
N PHE A 40 -7.23 8.71 3.05
CA PHE A 40 -7.84 7.86 4.08
C PHE A 40 -9.29 7.50 3.74
N HIS A 41 -10.11 8.48 3.36
CA HIS A 41 -11.50 8.22 2.98
C HIS A 41 -11.62 7.34 1.73
N LEU A 42 -10.77 7.57 0.73
CA LEU A 42 -10.71 6.74 -0.48
C LEU A 42 -10.36 5.28 -0.13
N LEU A 43 -9.30 5.08 0.66
CA LEU A 43 -8.85 3.75 1.06
C LEU A 43 -9.86 3.05 1.97
N ARG A 44 -10.54 3.77 2.87
CA ARG A 44 -11.62 3.24 3.70
C ARG A 44 -12.81 2.76 2.85
N ARG A 45 -13.15 3.50 1.79
CA ARG A 45 -14.17 3.05 0.82
C ARG A 45 -13.70 1.79 0.09
N ARG A 46 -12.44 1.72 -0.33
CA ARG A 46 -11.84 0.55 -1.00
C ARG A 46 -11.80 -0.67 -0.08
N GLU A 47 -11.49 -0.51 1.20
CA GLU A 47 -11.53 -1.58 2.22
C GLU A 47 -12.94 -2.18 2.33
N ARG A 48 -13.96 -1.32 2.46
CA ARG A 48 -15.36 -1.78 2.52
C ARG A 48 -15.77 -2.54 1.26
N LEU A 49 -15.36 -2.06 0.09
CA LEU A 49 -15.70 -2.71 -1.19
C LEU A 49 -14.99 -4.06 -1.35
N THR A 50 -13.70 -4.14 -1.03
CA THR A 50 -12.94 -5.39 -1.09
C THR A 50 -13.49 -6.43 -0.12
N ARG A 51 -13.82 -6.01 1.12
CA ARG A 51 -14.50 -6.87 2.10
C ARG A 51 -15.86 -7.36 1.61
N ARG A 52 -16.69 -6.47 1.06
CA ARG A 52 -18.01 -6.84 0.49
C ARG A 52 -17.92 -7.83 -0.66
N ARG A 53 -16.84 -7.75 -1.46
CA ARG A 53 -16.59 -8.65 -2.59
C ARG A 53 -15.89 -9.95 -2.19
N GLY A 54 -15.57 -10.16 -0.91
CA GLY A 54 -14.78 -11.31 -0.46
C GLY A 54 -13.36 -11.33 -1.01
N THR A 55 -12.84 -10.21 -1.51
CA THR A 55 -11.47 -10.13 -2.04
C THR A 55 -10.50 -10.27 -0.88
N ARG A 56 -9.55 -11.21 -1.00
CA ARG A 56 -8.51 -11.40 0.01
C ARG A 56 -7.64 -10.14 0.09
N THR A 57 -7.39 -9.68 1.31
CA THR A 57 -6.52 -8.54 1.61
C THR A 57 -5.53 -8.91 2.70
N LEU A 58 -4.41 -8.19 2.75
CA LEU A 58 -3.37 -8.35 3.75
C LEU A 58 -3.11 -6.99 4.40
N GLY A 59 -3.30 -6.87 5.72
CA GLY A 59 -2.96 -5.67 6.49
C GLY A 59 -3.80 -4.42 6.22
N PHE A 60 -4.93 -4.51 5.51
CA PHE A 60 -5.71 -3.32 5.12
C PHE A 60 -6.21 -2.49 6.33
N ALA A 61 -6.81 -3.14 7.33
CA ALA A 61 -7.30 -2.44 8.52
C ALA A 61 -6.17 -1.76 9.31
N ALA A 62 -5.03 -2.44 9.46
CA ALA A 62 -3.85 -1.87 10.12
C ALA A 62 -3.27 -0.68 9.34
N ALA A 63 -3.24 -0.77 8.01
CA ALA A 63 -2.79 0.33 7.16
C ALA A 63 -3.70 1.57 7.28
N LEU A 64 -5.01 1.39 7.40
CA LEU A 64 -5.94 2.50 7.63
C LEU A 64 -5.72 3.14 9.00
N ALA A 65 -5.52 2.34 10.06
CA ALA A 65 -5.22 2.86 11.38
C ALA A 65 -3.89 3.65 11.42
N ALA A 66 -2.85 3.14 10.75
CA ALA A 66 -1.57 3.84 10.63
C ALA A 66 -1.71 5.17 9.86
N LEU A 67 -2.50 5.19 8.78
CA LEU A 67 -2.77 6.41 8.02
C LEU A 67 -3.60 7.43 8.81
N GLU A 68 -4.55 6.98 9.62
CA GLU A 68 -5.36 7.83 10.48
C GLU A 68 -4.51 8.52 11.57
N ALA A 69 -3.58 7.77 12.17
CA ALA A 69 -2.65 8.25 13.19
C ALA A 69 -1.44 9.03 12.65
N CYS A 70 -1.23 9.02 11.33
CA CYS A 70 -0.11 9.70 10.68
C CYS A 70 -0.18 11.23 10.87
N ALA A 71 0.98 11.84 11.16
CA ALA A 71 1.12 13.27 11.41
C ALA A 71 1.23 14.13 10.15
N TYR A 72 1.39 13.52 8.96
CA TYR A 72 1.55 14.28 7.72
C TYR A 72 0.20 14.77 7.15
N ASP A 73 0.17 15.95 6.58
CA ASP A 73 -1.02 16.47 5.87
C ASP A 73 -1.15 15.89 4.46
N ASP A 74 -0.02 15.63 3.82
CA ASP A 74 0.09 14.99 2.51
C ASP A 74 0.88 13.69 2.60
N VAL A 75 0.68 12.79 1.64
CA VAL A 75 1.37 11.51 1.55
C VAL A 75 1.66 11.17 0.10
N LEU A 76 2.72 10.40 -0.13
CA LEU A 76 2.98 9.82 -1.44
C LEU A 76 2.35 8.42 -1.55
N LEU A 77 1.90 8.07 -2.74
CA LEU A 77 1.31 6.77 -3.03
C LEU A 77 2.25 5.93 -3.88
N GLY A 78 2.58 4.74 -3.39
CA GLY A 78 3.38 3.75 -4.11
C GLY A 78 2.59 2.49 -4.39
N ARG A 79 3.01 1.71 -5.39
CA ARG A 79 2.45 0.41 -5.69
C ARG A 79 3.56 -0.59 -5.99
N VAL A 80 3.41 -1.82 -5.50
CA VAL A 80 4.27 -2.96 -5.84
C VAL A 80 3.38 -4.09 -6.33
N ARG A 81 3.74 -4.70 -7.46
CA ARG A 81 2.92 -5.74 -8.09
C ARG A 81 3.65 -7.07 -8.15
N THR A 82 2.98 -8.11 -7.68
CA THR A 82 3.36 -9.50 -7.87
C THR A 82 2.32 -10.20 -8.76
N ALA A 83 2.52 -11.49 -9.03
CA ALA A 83 1.54 -12.29 -9.75
C ALA A 83 0.18 -12.37 -9.03
N THR A 84 0.19 -12.43 -7.68
CA THR A 84 -1.00 -12.73 -6.88
C THR A 84 -1.52 -11.55 -6.06
N LEU A 85 -0.66 -10.56 -5.76
CA LEU A 85 -0.97 -9.41 -4.92
C LEU A 85 -0.55 -8.10 -5.60
N GLU A 86 -1.38 -7.07 -5.42
CA GLU A 86 -0.99 -5.68 -5.59
C GLU A 86 -0.89 -5.05 -4.19
N PHE A 87 0.31 -4.59 -3.83
CA PHE A 87 0.55 -3.83 -2.62
C PHE A 87 0.37 -2.35 -2.91
N GLN A 88 -0.40 -1.68 -2.06
CA GLN A 88 -0.46 -0.23 -1.98
C GLN A 88 0.45 0.20 -0.83
N LEU A 89 1.31 1.17 -1.11
CA LEU A 89 2.18 1.83 -0.17
C LEU A 89 1.68 3.26 0.01
N VAL A 90 1.77 3.75 1.24
CA VAL A 90 1.61 5.15 1.61
C VAL A 90 2.88 5.57 2.31
N LEU A 91 3.49 6.65 1.82
CA LEU A 91 4.79 7.13 2.26
C LEU A 91 4.67 8.56 2.79
N SER A 92 5.70 8.98 3.54
CA SER A 92 5.89 10.40 3.85
C SER A 92 6.00 11.24 2.56
N PRO A 93 5.70 12.56 2.61
CA PRO A 93 5.74 13.45 1.44
C PRO A 93 7.08 13.49 0.69
N ASP A 94 8.17 13.22 1.38
CA ASP A 94 9.55 13.21 0.88
C ASP A 94 10.06 11.81 0.50
N ALA A 95 9.17 10.80 0.57
CA ALA A 95 9.50 9.39 0.34
C ALA A 95 10.59 8.81 1.27
N ALA A 96 10.76 9.39 2.45
CA ALA A 96 11.75 8.94 3.44
C ALA A 96 11.31 7.73 4.27
N GLU A 97 10.01 7.49 4.45
CA GLU A 97 9.50 6.34 5.22
C GLU A 97 8.17 5.77 4.71
N ILE A 98 7.89 4.52 5.10
CA ILE A 98 6.60 3.86 4.89
C ILE A 98 5.67 4.14 6.07
N VAL A 99 4.63 4.92 5.80
CA VAL A 99 3.54 5.21 6.76
C VAL A 99 2.60 4.02 6.86
N ALA A 100 2.18 3.46 5.73
CA ALA A 100 1.24 2.34 5.70
C ALA A 100 1.45 1.45 4.47
N CYS A 101 1.16 0.17 4.61
CA CYS A 101 1.22 -0.80 3.52
C CYS A 101 0.11 -1.84 3.65
N PHE A 102 -0.59 -2.14 2.56
CA PHE A 102 -1.54 -3.24 2.50
C PHE A 102 -1.52 -3.93 1.14
N GLY A 103 -1.82 -5.22 1.13
CA GLY A 103 -1.96 -6.04 -0.08
C GLY A 103 -3.42 -6.30 -0.43
N VAL A 104 -3.73 -6.34 -1.72
CA VAL A 104 -5.02 -6.80 -2.25
C VAL A 104 -4.75 -7.90 -3.27
N ALA A 105 -5.50 -9.00 -3.17
CA ALA A 105 -5.43 -10.05 -4.17
C ALA A 105 -5.78 -9.52 -5.55
N ARG A 106 -4.92 -9.85 -6.52
CA ARG A 106 -5.21 -9.62 -7.93
C ARG A 106 -6.09 -10.78 -8.38
N ALA A 107 -7.20 -10.46 -9.05
CA ALA A 107 -7.83 -11.46 -9.90
C ALA A 107 -6.77 -11.91 -10.90
N ALA A 108 -6.61 -13.22 -11.10
CA ALA A 108 -5.85 -13.72 -12.23
C ALA A 108 -6.42 -13.00 -13.46
N ARG A 109 -5.56 -12.32 -14.22
CA ARG A 109 -5.94 -12.00 -15.59
C ARG A 109 -5.97 -13.37 -16.26
N GLU A 110 -7.15 -13.96 -16.39
CA GLU A 110 -7.38 -14.89 -17.49
C GLU A 110 -7.22 -14.03 -18.74
N ASP A 111 -6.03 -14.11 -19.33
CA ASP A 111 -5.76 -13.55 -20.64
C ASP A 111 -6.74 -14.24 -21.60
N LEU A 112 -7.78 -13.50 -21.99
CA LEU A 112 -8.76 -13.87 -23.02
C LEU A 112 -8.11 -13.79 -24.40
#